data_AF-A0A2E1SHS1-F1
#
_entry.id   AF-A0A2E1SHS1-F1
#
_cell.length_a   1.000
_cell.length_b   1.000
_cell.length_c   1.000
_cell.angle_alpha   90.00
_cell.angle_beta   90.00
_cell.angle_gamma   90.00
#
_symmetry.space_group_name_H-M   'P 1'
#
loop_
_entity.id
_entity.type
_entity.pdbx_description
1 polymer ?
#
loop_
_entity_poly.entity_id
_entity_poly.type
_entity_poly.pdbx_seq_one_letter_code
_entity_poly.pdbx_strand_id
1 'polypeptide(L)' 'MVIGAIVVAGAYAVGTLSFAAFNPAVTLALCINGFLPWSALPLYSITQAVAAFTAGILFKRMNVTNEDELSGKPWN' A
#
# COMPACT_ATOMS: atom_id res chain seq x y z
N MET A 1 -14.43 -2.13 -5.21
CA MET A 1 -14.74 -0.95 -4.37
C MET A 1 -13.92 -0.90 -3.07
N VAL A 2 -13.52 -2.03 -2.48
CA VAL A 2 -12.76 -2.05 -1.21
C VAL A 2 -11.39 -1.36 -1.28
N ILE A 3 -10.59 -1.65 -2.32
CA ILE A 3 -9.23 -1.10 -2.47
C ILE A 3 -9.24 0.45 -2.52
N GLY A 4 -10.17 1.04 -3.27
CA GLY A 4 -10.32 2.50 -3.31
C GLY A 4 -10.75 3.09 -1.97
N ALA A 5 -11.69 2.43 -1.27
CA ALA A 5 -12.18 2.90 0.02
C ALA A 5 -11.08 2.92 1.09
N ILE A 6 -10.22 1.90 1.15
CA ILE A 6 -9.11 1.87 2.11
C ILE A 6 -8.06 2.94 1.81
N VAL A 7 -7.79 3.25 0.54
CA VAL A 7 -6.86 4.33 0.14
C VAL A 7 -7.44 5.68 0.54
N VAL A 8 -8.73 5.91 0.30
CA VAL A 8 -9.43 7.13 0.74
C VAL A 8 -9.41 7.28 2.25
N ALA A 9 -9.72 6.22 2.99
CA ALA A 9 -9.66 6.23 4.46
C ALA A 9 -8.24 6.57 4.97
N GLY A 10 -7.20 5.96 4.37
CA GLY A 10 -5.81 6.29 4.67
C GLY A 10 -5.45 7.74 4.32
N ALA A 11 -5.95 8.27 3.20
CA ALA A 11 -5.78 9.67 2.81
C ALA A 11 -6.43 10.64 3.80
N TYR A 12 -7.61 10.34 4.33
CA TYR A 12 -8.21 11.11 5.40
C TYR A 12 -7.41 11.04 6.70
N ALA A 13 -6.86 9.88 7.03
CA ALA A 13 -6.13 9.68 8.29
C ALA A 13 -4.74 10.34 8.30
N VAL A 14 -3.96 10.20 7.22
CA VAL A 14 -2.54 10.62 7.18
C VAL A 14 -2.13 11.40 5.93
N GLY A 15 -3.10 11.81 5.11
CA GLY A 15 -2.85 12.56 3.87
C GLY A 15 -2.19 13.91 4.09
N THR A 16 -2.55 14.63 5.15
CA THR A 16 -1.93 15.93 5.49
C THR A 16 -0.47 15.80 5.95
N LEU A 17 -0.06 14.61 6.40
CA LEU A 17 1.30 14.34 6.89
C LEU A 17 2.22 13.80 5.79
N SER A 18 1.70 12.93 4.92
CA SER A 18 2.51 12.11 4.00
C SER A 18 2.03 12.13 2.55
N PHE A 19 1.01 12.93 2.23
CA PHE A 19 0.24 12.86 0.98
C PHE A 19 -0.44 11.51 0.72
N ALA A 20 -0.38 10.56 1.67
CA ALA A 20 -0.97 9.23 1.57
C ALA A 20 -0.61 8.52 0.25
N ALA A 21 0.65 8.66 -0.18
CA ALA A 21 1.10 8.14 -1.46
C ALA A 21 0.90 6.61 -1.57
N PHE A 22 1.20 5.87 -0.49
CA PHE A 22 1.05 4.41 -0.33
C PHE A 22 1.51 3.51 -1.49
N ASN A 23 2.23 4.07 -2.46
CA ASN A 23 2.62 3.46 -3.71
C ASN A 23 3.84 4.22 -4.27
N PRO A 24 4.90 3.51 -4.68
CA PRO A 24 6.10 4.15 -5.20
C PRO A 24 5.83 4.97 -6.48
N ALA A 25 4.92 4.52 -7.35
CA ALA A 25 4.54 5.24 -8.57
C ALA A 25 3.80 6.55 -8.27
N VAL A 26 2.93 6.55 -7.25
CA VAL A 26 2.25 7.77 -6.79
C VAL A 26 3.25 8.71 -6.13
N THR A 27 4.19 8.18 -5.35
CA THR A 27 5.28 8.97 -4.75
C THR A 27 6.14 9.63 -5.83
N LEU A 28 6.48 8.91 -6.90
CA LEU A 28 7.21 9.45 -8.04
C LEU A 28 6.42 10.59 -8.71
N ALA A 29 5.13 10.42 -8.95
CA ALA A 29 4.27 11.46 -9.51
C ALA A 29 4.25 12.73 -8.62
N LEU A 30 4.19 12.57 -7.29
CA LEU A 30 4.25 13.67 -6.33
C LEU A 30 5.62 14.38 -6.36
N CYS A 31 6.72 13.66 -6.55
CA CYS A 31 8.05 14.26 -6.73
C CYS A 31 8.14 15.04 -8.04
N ILE A 32 7.63 14.49 -9.16
CA ILE A 32 7.60 15.17 -10.46
C ILE A 32 6.78 16.47 -10.37
N ASN A 33 5.65 16.44 -9.65
CA ASN A 33 4.79 17.60 -9.49
C ASN A 33 5.27 18.60 -8.41
N GLY A 34 6.42 18.34 -7.77
CA GLY A 34 7.02 19.23 -6.77
C GLY A 34 6.37 19.22 -5.38
N PHE A 35 5.46 18.29 -5.10
CA PHE A 35 4.83 18.16 -3.78
C PHE A 35 5.74 17.48 -2.75
N LEU A 36 6.64 16.61 -3.20
CA LEU A 36 7.62 15.92 -2.36
C LEU A 36 9.05 16.15 -2.86
N PRO A 37 10.04 16.32 -1.97
CA PRO A 37 11.44 16.39 -2.38
C PRO A 37 11.90 15.05 -2.95
N TRP A 38 12.81 15.08 -3.93
CA TRP A 38 13.35 13.86 -4.55
C TRP A 38 14.06 12.92 -3.57
N SER A 39 14.58 13.44 -2.45
CA SER A 39 15.15 12.63 -1.36
C SER A 39 14.11 11.77 -0.63
N ALA A 40 12.82 12.14 -0.70
CA ALA A 40 11.75 11.35 -0.09
C ALA A 40 11.40 10.10 -0.91
N LEU A 41 11.66 10.09 -2.22
CA LEU A 41 11.31 8.99 -3.11
C LEU A 41 11.87 7.61 -2.66
N PRO A 42 13.18 7.46 -2.38
CA PRO A 42 13.72 6.18 -1.91
C PRO A 42 13.20 5.81 -0.52
N LEU A 43 13.05 6.79 0.38
CA LEU A 43 12.55 6.53 1.73
C LEU A 43 11.11 6.01 1.71
N TYR A 44 10.23 6.68 0.96
CA TYR A 44 8.84 6.26 0.77
C TYR A 44 8.76 4.88 0.12
N SER A 45 9.58 4.62 -0.91
CA SER A 45 9.57 3.33 -1.61
C SER A 45 9.94 2.16 -0.68
N ILE A 46 10.96 2.35 0.16
CA ILE A 46 11.37 1.34 1.14
C ILE A 46 10.28 1.14 2.19
N THR A 47 9.76 2.22 2.77
CA THR A 47 8.69 2.14 3.77
C THR A 47 7.44 1.45 3.22
N GLN A 48 7.04 1.78 1.99
CA GLN A 48 5.88 1.16 1.32
C GLN A 48 6.12 -0.32 1.04
N ALA A 49 7.33 -0.72 0.63
CA ALA A 49 7.67 -2.12 0.42
C ALA A 49 7.64 -2.92 1.74
N VAL A 50 8.22 -2.37 2.82
CA VAL A 50 8.19 -2.99 4.15
C VAL A 50 6.75 -3.10 4.66
N ALA A 51 5.95 -2.05 4.54
CA ALA A 51 4.55 -2.06 4.94
C ALA A 51 3.73 -3.10 4.17
N ALA A 52 3.92 -3.19 2.84
CA ALA A 52 3.25 -4.19 2.01
C ALA A 52 3.63 -5.62 2.42
N PHE A 53 4.92 -5.86 2.69
CA PHE A 53 5.40 -7.15 3.15
C PHE A 53 4.81 -7.54 4.52
N THR A 54 4.84 -6.61 5.50
CA THR A 54 4.28 -6.85 6.83
C THR A 54 2.76 -7.06 6.77
N ALA A 55 2.04 -6.30 5.94
CA ALA A 55 0.61 -6.50 5.72
C ALA A 55 0.30 -7.88 5.13
N GLY A 56 1.09 -8.35 4.16
CA GLY A 56 0.96 -9.69 3.60
C GLY A 56 1.18 -10.80 4.63
N ILE A 57 2.19 -10.65 5.49
CA ILE A 57 2.42 -11.59 6.61
C ILE A 57 1.25 -11.59 7.58
N LEU A 58 0.76 -10.40 7.96
CA LEU A 58 -0.36 -10.27 8.89
C LEU A 58 -1.61 -10.93 8.33
N PHE A 59 -1.95 -10.63 7.08
CA PHE A 59 -3.08 -11.24 6.38
C PHE A 59 -2.97 -12.77 6.34
N LYS A 60 -1.79 -13.31 5.99
CA LYS A 60 -1.54 -14.75 6.00
C LYS A 60 -1.71 -15.37 7.40
N ARG A 61 -1.30 -14.67 8.46
CA ARG A 61 -1.42 -15.17 9.85
C ARG A 61 -2.84 -15.16 10.38
N MET A 62 -3.72 -14.32 9.83
CA MET A 62 -5.10 -14.25 10.28
C MET A 62 -5.95 -15.45 9.82
N ASN A 63 -5.41 -16.36 8.99
CA ASN A 63 -6.10 -17.55 8.46
C ASN A 63 -7.52 -17.26 7.93
N VAL A 64 -7.74 -16.06 7.37
CA VAL A 64 -9.03 -15.62 6.82
C VAL A 64 -9.22 -16.13 5.38
N THR A 65 -8.13 -16.56 4.73
CA THR A 65 -8.12 -17.04 3.36
C THR A 65 -8.42 -18.53 3.33
N ASN A 66 -9.34 -18.95 2.45
CA ASN A 66 -9.63 -20.35 2.24
C ASN A 66 -8.42 -21.06 1.59
N GLU A 67 -8.19 -22.33 1.92
CA GLU A 67 -7.00 -23.08 1.47
C GLU A 67 -6.96 -23.27 -0.07
N ASP A 68 -8.14 -23.31 -0.70
CA ASP A 68 -8.36 -23.39 -2.14
C ASP A 68 -7.93 -22.11 -2.88
N GLU A 69 -8.10 -20.95 -2.26
CA GLU A 69 -7.59 -19.66 -2.79
C GLU A 69 -6.06 -19.62 -2.75
N LEU A 70 -5.43 -20.22 -1.73
CA LEU A 70 -3.98 -20.34 -1.63
C LEU A 70 -3.39 -21.35 -2.63
N SER A 71 -4.15 -22.40 -2.96
CA SER A 71 -3.78 -23.41 -3.96
C SER A 71 -3.89 -22.91 -5.41
N GLY A 72 -4.41 -21.71 -5.64
CA GLY A 72 -4.63 -21.19 -7.00
C GLY A 72 -5.75 -21.89 -7.77
N LYS A 73 -6.66 -22.60 -7.09
CA LYS A 73 -7.88 -23.20 -7.67
C LYS A 73 -9.14 -22.63 -7.01
N PRO A 74 -9.41 -21.32 -7.17
CA PRO A 74 -10.47 -20.64 -6.43
C PRO A 74 -11.92 -21.00 -6.86
N TRP A 75 -12.13 -21.93 -7.81
CA TRP A 75 -13.45 -22.19 -8.40
C TRP A 75 -13.78 -23.68 -8.63
N ASN A 76 -13.17 -24.59 -7.86
CA ASN A 76 -13.55 -26.01 -7.88
C ASN A 76 -14.70 -26.31 -6.92
#